data_AF-A0A081AI31-F1
#
_entry.id   AF-A0A081AI31-F1
#
_cell.length_a   1.000
_cell.length_b   1.000
_cell.length_c   1.000
_cell.angle_alpha   90.00
_cell.angle_beta   90.00
_cell.angle_gamma   90.00
#
_symmetry.space_group_name_H-M   'P 1'
#
loop_
_entity.id
_entity.type
_entity.pdbx_description
1 polymer ?
#
loop_
_entity_poly.entity_id
_entity_poly.type
_entity_poly.pdbx_seq_one_letter_code
_entity_poly.pdbx_strand_id
1 'polypeptide(L)'
;LTIVYTSLSSLKSRRATTFESAEHLTETLLASCCAPPIAGLPFKLNGEWIMDGGMLDFQPVYNSKTVTISPFYCVGADIKPSVYVPMWWALIPPGVRDVEWLFDLGYEDGLKWIVKNGLTGGRKDVVIPNKSTHYAGGWNTTVGRVVGYRACESHFLDALFIGLFVCLWRPMAFICLYLELYLQAIVSGGKAVVFGAAAKLLISNIIMAALAMALATLGLQDTMLFLLGLAATGFFLGGMVLLVGGLQQASAAASADWQKCRSYMRSITSLSLFLHSMPVIGAKVQIKRHEFLLKHSLVYRVAMHFV
;
A
#
# COMPACT_ATOMS: atom_id res chain seq x y z
N LEU A 1 -2.38 -17.86 23.33
CA LEU A 1 -2.73 -17.56 21.93
C LEU A 1 -2.01 -16.27 21.56
N THR A 2 -1.35 -16.23 20.41
CA THR A 2 -0.75 -15.00 19.90
C THR A 2 -1.28 -14.77 18.49
N ILE A 3 -1.82 -13.58 18.23
CA ILE A 3 -2.38 -13.20 16.94
C ILE A 3 -1.50 -12.10 16.34
N VAL A 4 -1.19 -12.22 15.05
CA VAL A 4 -0.26 -11.33 14.36
C VAL A 4 -0.99 -10.51 13.32
N TYR A 5 -0.82 -9.20 13.35
CA TYR A 5 -1.38 -8.29 12.35
C TYR A 5 -0.41 -7.14 12.07
N THR A 6 -0.57 -6.48 10.94
CA THR A 6 0.25 -5.33 10.57
C THR A 6 -0.43 -4.05 11.01
N SER A 7 0.28 -3.22 11.76
CA SER A 7 -0.14 -1.84 12.05
C SER A 7 0.38 -0.91 10.95
N LEU A 8 -0.54 -0.36 10.15
CA LEU A 8 -0.27 0.63 9.12
C LEU A 8 0.11 1.98 9.70
N SER A 9 -0.45 2.33 10.86
CA SER A 9 -0.12 3.58 11.56
C SER A 9 1.31 3.58 12.10
N SER A 10 1.78 2.45 12.63
CA SER A 10 3.12 2.34 13.20
C SER A 10 4.15 1.70 12.25
N LEU A 11 3.71 1.16 11.11
CA LEU A 11 4.51 0.43 10.13
C LEU A 11 5.28 -0.76 10.74
N LYS A 12 4.64 -1.49 11.65
CA LYS A 12 5.24 -2.61 12.38
C LYS A 12 4.28 -3.79 12.50
N SER A 13 4.87 -4.99 12.62
CA SER A 13 4.12 -6.18 13.04
C SER A 13 3.73 -6.04 14.51
N ARG A 14 2.47 -6.34 14.81
CA ARG A 14 1.91 -6.42 16.15
C ARG A 14 1.64 -7.89 16.47
N ARG A 15 2.09 -8.33 17.64
CA ARG A 15 1.83 -9.68 18.17
C ARG A 15 0.99 -9.55 19.43
N ALA A 16 -0.33 -9.66 19.30
CA ALA A 16 -1.26 -9.55 20.41
C ALA A 16 -1.37 -10.87 21.17
N THR A 17 -1.10 -10.84 22.47
CA THR A 17 -1.15 -12.01 23.38
C THR A 17 -2.22 -11.88 24.46
N THR A 18 -2.70 -10.65 24.71
CA THR A 18 -3.68 -10.32 25.75
C THR A 18 -4.91 -9.68 25.13
N PHE A 19 -6.09 -10.06 25.60
CA PHE A 19 -7.37 -9.61 25.06
C PHE A 19 -8.29 -9.15 26.18
N GLU A 20 -8.85 -7.95 26.06
CA GLU A 20 -9.72 -7.34 27.09
C GLU A 20 -11.12 -7.98 27.14
N SER A 21 -11.61 -8.46 25.99
CA SER A 21 -12.92 -9.11 25.86
C SER A 21 -12.92 -10.13 24.73
N ALA A 22 -13.97 -10.97 24.67
CA ALA A 22 -14.18 -11.88 23.55
C ALA A 22 -14.35 -11.14 22.22
N GLU A 23 -14.99 -9.97 22.25
CA GLU A 23 -15.14 -9.10 21.09
C GLU A 23 -13.79 -8.57 20.61
N HIS A 24 -12.94 -8.10 21.52
CA HIS A 24 -11.58 -7.66 21.18
C HIS A 24 -10.73 -8.80 20.58
N LEU A 25 -10.91 -10.03 21.07
CA LEU A 25 -10.29 -11.22 20.46
C LEU A 25 -10.79 -11.45 19.03
N THR A 26 -12.10 -11.37 18.79
CA THR A 26 -12.70 -11.50 17.46
C THR A 26 -12.21 -10.42 16.50
N GLU A 27 -12.18 -9.16 16.92
CA GLU A 27 -11.65 -8.06 16.12
C GLU A 27 -10.15 -8.25 15.80
N THR A 28 -9.38 -8.77 16.76
CA THR A 28 -7.96 -9.06 16.54
C THR A 28 -7.77 -10.22 15.55
N LEU A 29 -8.63 -11.24 15.58
CA LEU A 29 -8.63 -12.32 14.57
C LEU A 29 -8.99 -11.77 13.18
N LEU A 30 -10.01 -10.91 13.11
CA LEU A 30 -10.40 -10.23 11.87
C LEU A 30 -9.26 -9.37 11.32
N ALA A 31 -8.53 -8.66 12.19
CA ALA A 31 -7.34 -7.89 11.80
C ALA A 31 -6.27 -8.81 11.17
N SER A 32 -6.05 -9.98 11.75
CA SER A 32 -5.09 -10.97 11.26
C SER A 32 -5.50 -11.67 9.96
N CYS A 33 -6.76 -11.64 9.54
CA CYS A 33 -7.20 -12.22 8.27
C CYS A 33 -7.64 -11.16 7.24
N CYS A 34 -7.54 -9.87 7.57
CA CYS A 34 -7.95 -8.78 6.70
C CYS A 34 -6.86 -8.49 5.66
N ALA A 35 -6.79 -9.32 4.62
CA ALA A 35 -5.84 -9.18 3.51
C ALA A 35 -6.40 -8.24 2.44
N PRO A 36 -6.05 -6.94 2.40
CA PRO A 36 -6.70 -6.00 1.51
C PRO A 36 -6.13 -6.12 0.08
N PRO A 37 -6.97 -6.01 -0.97
CA PRO A 37 -8.41 -5.76 -0.95
C PRO A 37 -9.28 -7.04 -0.97
N ILE A 38 -8.68 -8.21 -0.76
CA ILE A 38 -9.30 -9.53 -0.99
C ILE A 38 -10.29 -9.89 0.13
N ALA A 39 -9.86 -9.68 1.38
CA ALA A 39 -10.61 -10.01 2.59
C ALA A 39 -10.89 -8.74 3.41
N GLY A 40 -11.50 -7.74 2.76
CA GLY A 40 -11.88 -6.48 3.37
C GLY A 40 -10.89 -5.33 3.16
N LEU A 41 -11.19 -4.19 3.79
CA LEU A 41 -10.34 -3.00 3.79
C LEU A 41 -9.72 -2.80 5.18
N PRO A 42 -8.57 -2.11 5.27
CA PRO A 42 -7.99 -1.75 6.55
C PRO A 42 -9.02 -1.08 7.46
N PHE A 43 -9.01 -1.43 8.74
CA PHE A 43 -9.91 -0.85 9.75
C PHE A 43 -9.12 -0.46 11.01
N LYS A 44 -9.79 0.21 11.95
CA LYS A 44 -9.15 0.65 13.20
C LYS A 44 -9.31 -0.40 14.30
N LEU A 45 -8.20 -0.77 14.93
CA LEU A 45 -8.15 -1.57 16.15
C LEU A 45 -7.23 -0.86 17.15
N ASN A 46 -7.69 -0.63 18.37
CA ASN A 46 -6.93 0.07 19.43
C ASN A 46 -6.38 1.44 18.98
N GLY A 47 -7.14 2.17 18.15
CA GLY A 47 -6.76 3.48 17.61
C GLY A 47 -5.76 3.45 16.45
N GLU A 48 -5.25 2.28 16.06
CA GLU A 48 -4.34 2.13 14.92
C GLU A 48 -5.07 1.59 13.69
N TRP A 49 -4.69 2.05 12.50
CA TRP A 49 -5.11 1.40 11.25
C TRP A 49 -4.33 0.10 11.07
N ILE A 50 -5.03 -0.99 10.84
CA ILE A 50 -4.45 -2.34 10.76
C ILE A 50 -4.85 -3.07 9.48
N MET A 51 -4.10 -4.12 9.15
CA MET A 51 -4.41 -5.12 8.13
C MET A 51 -3.72 -6.46 8.48
N ASP A 52 -3.93 -7.47 7.66
CA ASP A 52 -3.33 -8.80 7.77
C ASP A 52 -1.81 -8.78 8.10
N GLY A 53 -1.40 -9.75 8.90
CA GLY A 53 -0.01 -9.92 9.37
C GLY A 53 0.93 -10.45 8.29
N GLY A 54 0.39 -10.99 7.19
CA GLY A 54 1.16 -11.57 6.11
C GLY A 54 2.17 -10.63 5.46
N MET A 55 1.95 -9.32 5.54
CA MET A 55 2.85 -8.32 4.98
C MET A 55 4.18 -8.20 5.75
N LEU A 56 4.19 -8.35 7.07
CA LEU A 56 5.40 -8.12 7.89
C LEU A 56 5.89 -9.36 8.65
N ASP A 57 5.03 -10.34 8.89
CA ASP A 57 5.34 -11.50 9.73
C ASP A 57 4.45 -12.70 9.33
N PHE A 58 4.63 -13.16 8.09
CA PHE A 58 3.82 -14.20 7.44
C PHE A 58 3.88 -15.56 8.14
N GLN A 59 5.02 -15.89 8.74
CA GLN A 59 5.24 -17.14 9.46
C GLN A 59 5.94 -16.83 10.79
N PRO A 60 5.19 -16.43 11.83
CA PRO A 60 5.77 -15.97 13.07
C PRO A 60 6.47 -17.11 13.82
N VAL A 61 7.81 -17.01 13.91
CA VAL A 61 8.64 -17.89 14.73
C VAL A 61 8.88 -17.22 16.09
N TYR A 62 8.71 -17.99 17.18
CA TYR A 62 8.88 -17.48 18.55
C TYR A 62 10.19 -17.93 19.19
N ASN A 63 10.54 -19.20 19.02
CA ASN A 63 11.73 -19.81 19.61
C ASN A 63 12.10 -21.12 18.89
N SER A 64 13.19 -21.76 19.31
CA SER A 64 13.67 -23.04 18.77
C SER A 64 12.72 -24.23 18.97
N LYS A 65 11.65 -24.07 19.74
CA LYS A 65 10.61 -25.09 19.97
C LYS A 65 9.33 -24.81 19.17
N THR A 66 9.33 -23.79 18.31
CA THR A 66 8.17 -23.42 17.51
C THR A 66 8.04 -24.42 16.36
N VAL A 67 6.89 -25.10 16.28
CA VAL A 67 6.53 -25.90 15.11
C VAL A 67 5.83 -25.00 14.11
N THR A 68 6.36 -24.94 12.90
CA THR A 68 5.87 -24.05 11.86
C THR A 68 5.00 -24.81 10.86
N ILE A 69 3.81 -24.27 10.59
CA ILE A 69 2.85 -24.85 9.64
C ILE A 69 2.67 -23.85 8.52
N SER A 70 2.71 -24.30 7.26
CA SER A 70 2.41 -23.44 6.11
C SER A 70 1.61 -24.18 5.06
N PRO A 71 0.60 -23.55 4.44
CA PRO A 71 -0.13 -24.11 3.32
C PRO A 71 0.65 -24.06 2.00
N PHE A 72 1.83 -23.42 1.96
CA PHE A 72 2.66 -23.29 0.77
C PHE A 72 3.76 -24.36 0.74
N TYR A 73 3.80 -25.18 -0.31
CA TYR A 73 4.81 -26.25 -0.45
C TYR A 73 6.25 -25.70 -0.59
N CYS A 74 6.38 -24.45 -1.07
CA CYS A 74 7.64 -23.79 -1.41
C CYS A 74 8.31 -23.05 -0.24
N VAL A 75 7.79 -23.13 0.99
CA VAL A 75 8.41 -22.48 2.16
C VAL A 75 9.19 -23.45 3.05
N GLY A 76 10.09 -22.88 3.86
CA GLY A 76 10.86 -23.60 4.88
C GLY A 76 10.08 -23.80 6.17
N ALA A 77 8.96 -24.53 6.11
CA ALA A 77 8.13 -24.89 7.26
C ALA A 77 8.36 -26.34 7.70
N ASP A 78 8.09 -26.64 8.97
CA ASP A 78 8.14 -27.99 9.54
C ASP A 78 7.05 -28.88 8.93
N ILE A 79 5.82 -28.38 8.89
CA ILE A 79 4.66 -29.04 8.30
C ILE A 79 4.20 -28.22 7.11
N LYS A 80 4.17 -28.87 5.94
CA LYS A 80 3.75 -28.29 4.67
C LYS A 80 3.20 -29.38 3.75
N PRO A 81 2.43 -29.02 2.71
CA PRO A 81 1.88 -29.98 1.78
C PRO A 81 2.95 -30.92 1.20
N SER A 82 2.72 -32.23 1.31
CA SER A 82 3.56 -33.28 0.70
C SER A 82 3.28 -33.46 -0.79
N VAL A 83 2.17 -32.92 -1.26
CA VAL A 83 1.78 -32.86 -2.67
C VAL A 83 1.59 -31.43 -3.10
N TYR A 84 1.55 -31.23 -4.42
CA TYR A 84 1.34 -29.91 -5.00
C TYR A 84 -0.02 -29.33 -4.58
N VAL A 85 0.01 -28.12 -4.04
CA VAL A 85 -1.17 -27.29 -3.74
C VAL A 85 -1.02 -25.98 -4.50
N PRO A 86 -2.01 -25.60 -5.33
CA PRO A 86 -1.91 -24.36 -6.09
C PRO A 86 -1.81 -23.11 -5.21
N MET A 87 -0.80 -22.28 -5.43
CA MET A 87 -0.60 -21.07 -4.60
C MET A 87 -1.70 -20.02 -4.82
N TRP A 88 -2.29 -19.97 -6.01
CA TRP A 88 -3.40 -19.05 -6.32
C TRP A 88 -4.65 -19.32 -5.49
N TRP A 89 -4.76 -20.48 -4.83
CA TRP A 89 -5.83 -20.77 -3.87
C TRP A 89 -5.82 -19.83 -2.65
N ALA A 90 -4.70 -19.16 -2.39
CA ALA A 90 -4.63 -18.08 -1.39
C ALA A 90 -5.41 -16.82 -1.82
N LEU A 91 -5.59 -16.58 -3.12
CA LEU A 91 -6.35 -15.45 -3.65
C LEU A 91 -7.79 -15.84 -3.98
N ILE A 92 -7.97 -17.03 -4.59
CA ILE A 92 -9.25 -17.54 -5.05
C ILE A 92 -9.51 -18.85 -4.33
N PRO A 93 -10.37 -18.89 -3.31
CA PRO A 93 -10.57 -20.09 -2.52
C PRO A 93 -11.07 -21.24 -3.39
N PRO A 94 -10.62 -22.48 -3.13
CA PRO A 94 -11.00 -23.63 -3.94
C PRO A 94 -12.42 -24.10 -3.59
N GLY A 95 -12.95 -25.06 -4.35
CA GLY A 95 -14.29 -25.60 -4.11
C GLY A 95 -14.38 -26.38 -2.79
N VAL A 96 -15.58 -26.60 -2.27
CA VAL A 96 -15.83 -27.27 -0.96
C VAL A 96 -15.08 -28.61 -0.85
N ARG A 97 -15.17 -29.46 -1.87
CA ARG A 97 -14.48 -30.75 -1.91
C ARG A 97 -12.95 -30.61 -1.86
N ASP A 98 -12.42 -29.56 -2.45
CA ASP A 98 -10.99 -29.32 -2.56
C ASP A 98 -10.45 -28.77 -1.22
N VAL A 99 -11.28 -28.03 -0.47
CA VAL A 99 -11.02 -27.63 0.92
C VAL A 99 -11.00 -28.85 1.84
N GLU A 100 -11.96 -29.77 1.70
CA GLU A 100 -11.98 -31.04 2.46
C GLU A 100 -10.71 -31.86 2.20
N TRP A 101 -10.29 -31.94 0.94
CA TRP A 101 -9.03 -32.59 0.58
C TRP A 101 -7.81 -31.88 1.21
N LEU A 102 -7.75 -30.55 1.17
CA LEU A 102 -6.65 -29.79 1.76
C LEU A 102 -6.55 -30.00 3.28
N PHE A 103 -7.70 -30.14 3.94
CA PHE A 103 -7.78 -30.50 5.35
C PHE A 103 -7.21 -31.89 5.63
N ASP A 104 -7.65 -32.91 4.87
CA ASP A 104 -7.14 -34.28 4.99
C ASP A 104 -5.63 -34.35 4.71
N LEU A 105 -5.15 -33.62 3.70
CA LEU A 105 -3.73 -33.53 3.37
C LEU A 105 -2.91 -32.93 4.53
N GLY A 106 -3.35 -31.81 5.10
CA GLY A 106 -2.68 -31.17 6.23
C GLY A 106 -2.64 -32.07 7.47
N TYR A 107 -3.72 -32.84 7.70
CA TYR A 107 -3.78 -33.82 8.78
C TYR A 107 -2.77 -34.96 8.58
N GLU A 108 -2.71 -35.54 7.39
CA GLU A 108 -1.76 -36.59 7.04
C GLU A 108 -0.30 -36.12 7.14
N ASP A 109 -0.01 -34.91 6.67
CA ASP A 109 1.33 -34.34 6.72
C ASP A 109 1.77 -33.99 8.14
N GLY A 110 0.84 -33.53 8.99
CA GLY A 110 1.07 -33.38 10.42
C GLY A 110 1.41 -34.70 11.10
N LEU A 111 0.68 -35.78 10.80
CA LEU A 111 0.98 -37.11 11.34
C LEU A 111 2.34 -37.65 10.86
N LYS A 112 2.65 -37.50 9.56
CA LYS A 112 3.97 -37.86 9.02
C LYS A 112 5.09 -37.11 9.74
N TRP A 113 4.91 -35.82 10.00
CA TRP A 113 5.88 -35.01 10.72
C TRP A 113 6.05 -35.48 12.18
N ILE A 114 4.96 -35.78 12.90
CA ILE A 114 5.00 -36.33 14.26
C ILE A 114 5.78 -37.65 14.31
N VAL A 115 5.49 -38.57 13.38
CA VAL A 115 6.17 -39.88 13.30
C VAL A 115 7.65 -39.70 13.00
N LYS A 116 7.98 -38.86 12.00
CA LYS A 116 9.36 -38.57 11.60
C LYS A 116 10.21 -38.01 12.75
N ASN A 117 9.60 -37.22 13.64
CA ASN A 117 10.29 -36.61 14.78
C ASN A 117 10.22 -37.46 16.07
N GLY A 118 9.69 -38.69 16.00
CA GLY A 118 9.60 -39.57 17.17
C GLY A 118 8.66 -39.07 18.27
N LEU A 119 7.69 -38.21 17.92
CA LEU A 119 6.78 -37.57 18.88
C LEU A 119 5.53 -38.42 19.16
N THR A 120 5.56 -39.72 18.85
CA THR A 120 4.41 -40.65 18.95
C THR A 120 4.13 -41.14 20.37
N GLY A 121 4.89 -40.69 21.37
CA GLY A 121 4.72 -41.10 22.78
C GLY A 121 4.93 -42.61 22.99
N GLY A 122 5.76 -43.25 22.17
CA GLY A 122 6.05 -44.69 22.26
C GLY A 122 5.08 -45.59 21.47
N ARG A 123 4.09 -45.03 20.77
CA ARG A 123 3.25 -45.80 19.83
C ARG A 123 4.07 -46.17 18.59
N LYS A 124 4.22 -47.46 18.32
CA LYS A 124 4.95 -48.00 17.15
C LYS A 124 4.08 -48.06 15.89
N ASP A 125 2.77 -48.25 16.04
CA ASP A 125 1.84 -48.47 14.93
C ASP A 125 0.90 -47.26 14.74
N VAL A 126 1.47 -46.11 14.36
CA VAL A 126 0.66 -44.96 13.96
C VAL A 126 0.18 -45.17 12.52
N VAL A 127 -1.11 -45.52 12.37
CA VAL A 127 -1.74 -45.62 11.06
C VAL A 127 -1.97 -44.21 10.52
N ILE A 128 -1.22 -43.85 9.47
CA ILE A 128 -1.39 -42.58 8.76
C ILE A 128 -2.48 -42.81 7.70
N PRO A 129 -3.61 -42.07 7.74
CA PRO A 129 -4.60 -42.12 6.67
C PRO A 129 -3.97 -41.78 5.32
N ASN A 130 -4.55 -42.29 4.23
CA ASN A 130 -4.11 -42.02 2.87
C ASN A 130 -5.25 -41.47 1.99
N LYS A 131 -6.27 -40.87 2.61
CA LYS A 131 -7.44 -40.32 1.92
C LYS A 131 -7.03 -39.23 0.92
N SER A 132 -6.02 -38.43 1.26
CA SER A 132 -5.53 -37.35 0.40
C SER A 132 -4.88 -37.86 -0.89
N THR A 133 -4.35 -39.08 -0.89
CA THR A 133 -3.66 -39.68 -2.06
C THR A 133 -4.64 -40.12 -3.16
N HIS A 134 -5.91 -40.34 -2.83
CA HIS A 134 -6.96 -40.74 -3.79
C HIS A 134 -7.57 -39.57 -4.57
N TYR A 135 -7.27 -38.32 -4.19
CA TYR A 135 -7.82 -37.10 -4.79
C TYR A 135 -7.15 -36.71 -6.13
N ALA A 136 -6.18 -37.49 -6.62
CA ALA A 136 -5.49 -37.24 -7.89
C ALA A 136 -6.39 -37.30 -9.17
N GLY A 137 -7.68 -37.63 -9.07
CA GLY A 137 -8.56 -37.88 -10.22
C GLY A 137 -9.35 -36.69 -10.79
N GLY A 138 -9.40 -35.52 -10.13
CA GLY A 138 -10.48 -34.54 -10.37
C GLY A 138 -10.22 -33.36 -11.32
N TRP A 139 -8.98 -32.86 -11.44
CA TRP A 139 -8.69 -31.69 -12.27
C TRP A 139 -8.32 -32.11 -13.70
N ASN A 140 -9.32 -32.14 -14.59
CA ASN A 140 -9.18 -32.33 -16.03
C ASN A 140 -9.27 -30.96 -16.72
N THR A 141 -8.16 -30.22 -16.82
CA THR A 141 -8.07 -29.17 -17.85
C THR A 141 -7.82 -29.86 -19.20
N THR A 142 -8.42 -29.34 -20.28
CA THR A 142 -8.35 -29.93 -21.63
C THR A 142 -6.90 -30.08 -22.13
N VAL A 143 -5.99 -29.23 -21.63
CA VAL A 143 -4.55 -29.23 -21.94
C VAL A 143 -3.81 -30.39 -21.24
N GLY A 144 -4.15 -30.69 -19.98
CA GLY A 144 -3.55 -31.78 -19.21
C GLY A 144 -3.86 -33.18 -19.74
N ARG A 145 -4.96 -33.33 -20.52
CA ARG A 145 -5.36 -34.60 -21.13
C ARG A 145 -4.48 -35.01 -22.33
N VAL A 146 -3.83 -34.06 -23.02
CA VAL A 146 -3.10 -34.35 -24.26
C VAL A 146 -1.62 -34.62 -24.03
N VAL A 147 -1.00 -34.03 -23.00
CA VAL A 147 0.47 -34.01 -22.91
C VAL A 147 1.05 -34.66 -21.64
N GLY A 148 0.25 -34.99 -20.61
CA GLY A 148 0.77 -35.70 -19.43
C GLY A 148 1.75 -34.89 -18.55
N TYR A 149 1.86 -33.58 -18.73
CA TYR A 149 2.80 -32.67 -18.03
C TYR A 149 2.26 -32.10 -16.70
N ARG A 150 1.61 -32.92 -15.87
CA ARG A 150 0.88 -32.49 -14.65
C ARG A 150 1.72 -31.76 -13.58
N ALA A 151 3.04 -31.99 -13.54
CA ALA A 151 3.95 -31.33 -12.60
C ALA A 151 4.67 -30.11 -13.19
N CYS A 152 4.84 -30.05 -14.51
CA CYS A 152 5.60 -28.96 -15.14
C CYS A 152 4.73 -27.71 -15.33
N GLU A 153 3.45 -27.89 -15.69
CA GLU A 153 2.51 -26.77 -15.87
C GLU A 153 2.24 -26.03 -14.55
N SER A 154 2.06 -26.76 -13.46
CA SER A 154 1.82 -26.20 -12.13
C SER A 154 3.03 -25.44 -11.59
N HIS A 155 4.23 -26.03 -11.67
CA HIS A 155 5.46 -25.36 -11.26
C HIS A 155 5.82 -24.19 -12.17
N PHE A 156 5.51 -24.24 -13.47
CA PHE A 156 5.71 -23.13 -14.40
C PHE A 156 4.72 -21.99 -14.14
N LEU A 157 3.45 -22.29 -13.93
CA LEU A 157 2.43 -21.30 -13.56
C LEU A 157 2.74 -20.66 -12.22
N ASP A 158 3.27 -21.42 -11.26
CA ASP A 158 3.69 -20.90 -9.96
C ASP A 158 5.01 -20.11 -10.03
N ALA A 159 5.97 -20.52 -10.85
CA ALA A 159 7.18 -19.74 -11.13
C ALA A 159 6.83 -18.45 -11.88
N LEU A 160 5.85 -18.51 -12.80
CA LEU A 160 5.28 -17.35 -13.46
C LEU A 160 4.51 -16.49 -12.46
N PHE A 161 3.76 -17.06 -11.52
CA PHE A 161 3.01 -16.32 -10.51
C PHE A 161 3.94 -15.65 -9.50
N ILE A 162 4.95 -16.35 -8.97
CA ILE A 162 6.00 -15.76 -8.12
C ILE A 162 6.77 -14.71 -8.92
N GLY A 163 7.16 -15.03 -10.16
CA GLY A 163 7.85 -14.12 -11.05
C GLY A 163 7.04 -12.86 -11.31
N LEU A 164 5.74 -13.00 -11.59
CA LEU A 164 4.81 -11.91 -11.84
C LEU A 164 4.53 -11.12 -10.56
N PHE A 165 4.36 -11.78 -9.41
CA PHE A 165 4.19 -11.12 -8.12
C PHE A 165 5.42 -10.28 -7.75
N VAL A 166 6.62 -10.87 -7.84
CA VAL A 166 7.90 -10.17 -7.60
C VAL A 166 8.12 -9.06 -8.63
N CYS A 167 7.83 -9.31 -9.91
CA CYS A 167 7.98 -8.33 -10.98
C CYS A 167 6.93 -7.22 -10.94
N LEU A 168 5.73 -7.45 -10.38
CA LEU A 168 4.66 -6.46 -10.30
C LEU A 168 4.69 -5.68 -9.00
N TRP A 169 5.12 -6.27 -7.89
CA TRP A 169 5.11 -5.63 -6.58
C TRP A 169 5.95 -4.34 -6.58
N ARG A 170 7.18 -4.40 -7.10
CA ARG A 170 8.07 -3.23 -7.21
C ARG A 170 7.43 -2.14 -8.09
N PRO A 171 7.03 -2.39 -9.35
CA PRO A 171 6.32 -1.41 -10.17
C PRO A 171 5.04 -0.86 -9.52
N MET A 172 4.23 -1.69 -8.87
CA MET A 172 3.02 -1.23 -8.16
C MET A 172 3.34 -0.24 -7.06
N ALA A 173 4.32 -0.56 -6.19
CA ALA A 173 4.75 0.35 -5.13
C ALA A 173 5.22 1.69 -5.70
N PHE A 174 5.95 1.67 -6.81
CA PHE A 174 6.38 2.87 -7.51
C PHE A 174 5.22 3.62 -8.20
N ILE A 175 4.24 2.94 -8.80
CA ILE A 175 3.04 3.56 -9.35
C ILE A 175 2.27 4.30 -8.24
N CYS A 176 2.06 3.66 -7.10
CA CYS A 176 1.44 4.30 -5.94
C CYS A 176 2.25 5.51 -5.45
N LEU A 177 3.59 5.42 -5.46
CA LEU A 177 4.47 6.54 -5.13
C LEU A 177 4.29 7.70 -6.11
N TYR A 178 4.28 7.42 -7.42
CA TYR A 178 4.05 8.44 -8.44
C TYR A 178 2.68 9.10 -8.27
N LEU A 179 1.63 8.32 -8.04
CA LEU A 179 0.28 8.85 -7.78
C LEU A 179 0.25 9.77 -6.56
N GLU A 180 0.88 9.38 -5.44
CA GLU A 180 0.99 10.23 -4.25
C GLU A 180 1.72 11.55 -4.58
N LEU A 181 2.85 11.48 -5.29
CA LEU A 181 3.64 12.66 -5.66
C LEU A 181 2.85 13.59 -6.61
N TYR A 182 2.12 13.04 -7.58
CA TYR A 182 1.25 13.83 -8.47
C TYR A 182 0.13 14.52 -7.70
N LEU A 183 -0.56 13.80 -6.80
CA LEU A 183 -1.61 14.39 -5.96
C LEU A 183 -1.05 15.52 -5.08
N GLN A 184 0.10 15.30 -4.44
CA GLN A 184 0.76 16.32 -3.62
C GLN A 184 1.23 17.53 -4.44
N ALA A 185 1.70 17.31 -5.68
CA ALA A 185 2.08 18.38 -6.60
C ALA A 185 0.86 19.21 -7.03
N ILE A 186 -0.26 18.57 -7.38
CA ILE A 186 -1.51 19.23 -7.76
C ILE A 186 -2.05 20.07 -6.60
N VAL A 187 -2.12 19.50 -5.39
CA VAL A 187 -2.63 20.21 -4.21
C VAL A 187 -1.73 21.39 -3.84
N SER A 188 -0.41 21.20 -3.81
CA SER A 188 0.54 22.27 -3.46
C SER A 188 0.61 23.36 -4.53
N GLY A 189 0.60 22.95 -5.81
CA GLY A 189 0.58 23.87 -6.95
C GLY A 189 -0.71 24.66 -7.03
N GLY A 190 -1.86 24.02 -6.82
CA GLY A 190 -3.17 24.68 -6.78
C GLY A 190 -3.24 25.74 -5.69
N LYS A 191 -2.82 25.40 -4.47
CA LYS A 191 -2.72 26.38 -3.36
C LYS A 191 -1.83 27.56 -3.73
N ALA A 192 -0.63 27.29 -4.26
CA ALA A 192 0.30 28.35 -4.64
C ALA A 192 -0.25 29.29 -5.73
N VAL A 193 -0.96 28.74 -6.73
CA VAL A 193 -1.60 29.55 -7.79
C VAL A 193 -2.72 30.41 -7.22
N VAL A 194 -3.59 29.86 -6.37
CA VAL A 194 -4.70 30.61 -5.76
C VAL A 194 -4.17 31.75 -4.89
N PHE A 195 -3.24 31.47 -3.98
CA PHE A 195 -2.67 32.49 -3.10
C PHE A 195 -1.82 33.51 -3.87
N GLY A 196 -1.06 33.07 -4.88
CA GLY A 196 -0.26 33.95 -5.73
C GLY A 196 -1.10 34.85 -6.63
N ALA A 197 -2.17 34.33 -7.22
CA ALA A 197 -3.12 35.10 -8.02
C ALA A 197 -3.83 36.15 -7.16
N ALA A 198 -4.32 35.75 -5.98
CA ALA A 198 -4.97 36.66 -5.05
C ALA A 198 -4.05 37.81 -4.59
N ALA A 199 -2.79 37.52 -4.28
CA ALA A 199 -1.81 38.54 -3.91
C ALA A 199 -1.55 39.54 -5.06
N LYS A 200 -1.41 39.06 -6.30
CA LYS A 200 -1.24 39.92 -7.48
C LYS A 200 -2.49 40.76 -7.78
N LEU A 201 -3.68 40.18 -7.63
CA LEU A 201 -4.95 40.86 -7.83
C LEU A 201 -5.10 42.03 -6.85
N LEU A 202 -4.74 41.83 -5.58
CA LEU A 202 -4.72 42.89 -4.57
C LEU A 202 -3.75 44.03 -4.91
N ILE A 203 -2.53 43.72 -5.32
CA ILE A 203 -1.55 44.75 -5.74
C ILE A 203 -2.07 45.52 -6.96
N SER A 204 -2.64 44.83 -7.94
CA SER A 204 -3.25 45.45 -9.12
C SER A 204 -4.41 46.37 -8.74
N ASN A 205 -5.27 45.98 -7.80
CA ASN A 205 -6.39 46.81 -7.35
C ASN A 205 -5.94 48.06 -6.60
N ILE A 206 -4.86 47.98 -5.82
CA ILE A 206 -4.26 49.15 -5.17
C ILE A 206 -3.78 50.16 -6.21
N ILE A 207 -3.11 49.69 -7.27
CA ILE A 207 -2.64 50.55 -8.38
C ILE A 207 -3.83 51.16 -9.14
N MET A 208 -4.85 50.35 -9.44
CA MET A 208 -6.06 50.81 -10.15
C MET A 208 -6.84 51.85 -9.33
N ALA A 209 -6.93 51.68 -8.01
CA ALA A 209 -7.55 52.65 -7.12
C ALA A 209 -6.75 53.97 -7.04
N ALA A 210 -5.41 53.89 -7.01
CA ALA A 210 -4.55 55.07 -7.05
C ALA A 210 -4.65 55.82 -8.39
N LEU A 211 -4.75 55.09 -9.50
CA LEU A 211 -4.95 55.66 -10.84
C LEU A 211 -6.34 56.30 -10.98
N ALA A 212 -7.39 55.67 -10.44
CA ALA A 212 -8.74 56.24 -10.41
C ALA A 212 -8.76 57.57 -9.62
N MET A 213 -8.07 57.63 -8.47
CA MET A 213 -7.89 58.87 -7.70
C MET A 213 -7.15 59.96 -8.51
N ALA A 214 -6.12 59.61 -9.26
CA ALA A 214 -5.38 60.55 -10.11
C ALA A 214 -6.20 61.03 -11.34
N LEU A 215 -7.09 60.20 -11.87
CA LEU A 215 -7.99 60.58 -12.96
C LEU A 215 -9.15 61.45 -12.47
N ALA A 216 -9.58 61.26 -11.22
CA ALA A 216 -10.57 62.11 -10.56
C ALA A 216 -10.11 63.57 -10.49
N THR A 217 -8.81 63.82 -10.24
CA THR A 217 -8.25 65.18 -10.20
C THR A 217 -8.11 65.83 -11.59
N LEU A 218 -8.17 65.03 -12.66
CA LEU A 218 -8.07 65.48 -14.06
C LEU A 218 -9.44 65.62 -14.76
N GLY A 219 -10.56 65.38 -14.06
CA GLY A 219 -11.91 65.63 -14.57
C GLY A 219 -12.47 64.58 -15.56
N LEU A 220 -11.83 63.41 -15.69
CA LEU A 220 -12.26 62.32 -16.58
C LEU A 220 -13.21 61.34 -15.86
N GLN A 221 -14.47 61.73 -15.69
CA GLN A 221 -15.44 61.05 -14.82
C GLN A 221 -15.87 59.65 -15.33
N ASP A 222 -16.04 59.45 -16.64
CA ASP A 222 -16.53 58.17 -17.19
C ASP A 222 -15.50 57.05 -17.05
N THR A 223 -14.22 57.36 -17.29
CA THR A 223 -13.11 56.42 -17.13
C THR A 223 -12.86 56.08 -15.67
N MET A 224 -13.11 57.04 -14.76
CA MET A 224 -12.97 56.85 -13.32
C MET A 224 -14.00 55.84 -12.78
N LEU A 225 -15.27 55.93 -13.21
CA LEU A 225 -16.34 55.08 -12.70
C LEU A 225 -16.14 53.60 -13.06
N PHE A 226 -15.65 53.34 -14.29
CA PHE A 226 -15.28 52.00 -14.75
C PHE A 226 -14.14 51.40 -13.93
N LEU A 227 -13.09 52.20 -13.65
CA LEU A 227 -11.95 51.76 -12.84
C LEU A 227 -12.35 51.49 -11.38
N LEU A 228 -13.29 52.26 -10.84
CA LEU A 228 -13.80 52.07 -9.48
C LEU A 228 -14.59 50.76 -9.32
N GLY A 229 -15.40 50.41 -10.31
CA GLY A 229 -16.15 49.15 -10.34
C GLY A 229 -15.26 47.91 -10.40
N LEU A 230 -14.18 47.98 -11.19
CA LEU A 230 -13.12 46.96 -11.27
C LEU A 230 -12.34 46.84 -9.95
N ALA A 231 -12.03 47.98 -9.31
CA ALA A 231 -11.35 47.98 -8.01
C ALA A 231 -12.25 47.36 -6.92
N ALA A 232 -13.54 47.70 -6.86
CA ALA A 232 -14.46 47.19 -5.85
C ALA A 232 -14.64 45.66 -5.92
N THR A 233 -14.84 45.12 -7.13
CA THR A 233 -14.93 43.66 -7.34
C THR A 233 -13.62 42.96 -6.99
N GLY A 234 -12.48 43.55 -7.35
CA GLY A 234 -11.17 43.01 -7.02
C GLY A 234 -10.85 43.06 -5.51
N PHE A 235 -11.24 44.13 -4.81
CA PHE A 235 -11.08 44.23 -3.35
C PHE A 235 -11.95 43.24 -2.60
N PHE A 236 -13.17 42.95 -3.08
CA PHE A 236 -14.03 41.93 -2.50
C PHE A 236 -13.39 40.53 -2.60
N LEU A 237 -12.88 40.17 -3.79
CA LEU A 237 -12.21 38.89 -4.01
C LEU A 237 -10.89 38.77 -3.21
N GLY A 238 -10.11 39.87 -3.15
CA GLY A 238 -8.88 39.95 -2.36
C GLY A 238 -9.11 39.92 -0.85
N GLY A 239 -10.18 40.57 -0.38
CA GLY A 239 -10.59 40.60 1.03
C GLY A 239 -10.96 39.22 1.58
N MET A 240 -11.62 38.39 0.77
CA MET A 240 -11.91 37.00 1.13
C MET A 240 -10.64 36.16 1.34
N VAL A 241 -9.56 36.45 0.59
CA VAL A 241 -8.27 35.76 0.77
C VAL A 241 -7.49 36.31 1.97
N LEU A 242 -7.63 37.61 2.26
CA LEU A 242 -7.02 38.25 3.43
C LEU A 242 -7.62 37.76 4.75
N LEU A 243 -8.93 37.50 4.79
CA LEU A 243 -9.62 36.91 5.95
C LEU A 243 -9.04 35.55 6.37
N VAL A 244 -8.33 34.85 5.47
CA VAL A 244 -7.75 33.53 5.70
C VAL A 244 -6.27 33.60 6.14
N GLY A 245 -5.59 34.75 6.03
CA GLY A 245 -4.19 34.80 6.49
C GLY A 245 -3.33 36.04 6.20
N GLY A 246 -3.89 37.16 5.73
CA GLY A 246 -3.07 38.36 5.47
C GLY A 246 -2.15 38.28 4.24
N LEU A 247 -1.78 39.44 3.70
CA LEU A 247 -1.18 39.59 2.36
C LEU A 247 0.28 39.07 2.29
N GLN A 248 1.10 39.41 3.29
CA GLN A 248 2.48 38.94 3.37
C GLN A 248 2.56 37.43 3.67
N GLN A 249 1.68 36.93 4.52
CA GLN A 249 1.63 35.51 4.86
C GLN A 249 1.14 34.67 3.68
N ALA A 250 0.15 35.17 2.91
CA ALA A 250 -0.32 34.51 1.70
C ALA A 250 0.77 34.42 0.60
N SER A 251 1.55 35.48 0.40
CA SER A 251 2.69 35.49 -0.53
C SER A 251 3.80 34.52 -0.10
N ALA A 252 4.16 34.52 1.18
CA ALA A 252 5.17 33.61 1.72
C ALA A 252 4.70 32.15 1.66
N ALA A 253 3.44 31.88 1.99
CA ALA A 253 2.83 30.56 1.89
C ALA A 253 2.77 30.08 0.43
N ALA A 254 2.39 30.95 -0.51
CA ALA A 254 2.37 30.63 -1.94
C ALA A 254 3.76 30.26 -2.46
N SER A 255 4.80 31.01 -2.07
CA SER A 255 6.19 30.72 -2.44
C SER A 255 6.66 29.38 -1.87
N ALA A 256 6.38 29.10 -0.60
CA ALA A 256 6.73 27.84 0.04
C ALA A 256 6.03 26.64 -0.61
N ASP A 257 4.74 26.73 -0.89
CA ASP A 257 3.98 25.66 -1.54
C ASP A 257 4.37 25.48 -3.02
N TRP A 258 4.76 26.57 -3.71
CA TRP A 258 5.34 26.49 -5.05
C TRP A 258 6.69 25.76 -5.05
N GLN A 259 7.55 26.04 -4.07
CA GLN A 259 8.83 25.32 -3.91
C GLN A 259 8.63 23.83 -3.62
N LYS A 260 7.61 23.48 -2.81
CA LYS A 260 7.22 22.07 -2.58
C LYS A 260 6.73 21.42 -3.88
N CYS A 261 5.80 22.06 -4.61
CA CYS A 261 5.31 21.59 -5.90
C CYS A 261 6.46 21.34 -6.89
N ARG A 262 7.38 22.30 -7.03
CA ARG A 262 8.57 22.16 -7.87
C ARG A 262 9.46 20.99 -7.42
N SER A 263 9.55 20.75 -6.13
CA SER A 263 10.32 19.63 -5.57
C SER A 263 9.67 18.28 -5.86
N TYR A 264 8.34 18.18 -5.78
CA TYR A 264 7.59 16.99 -6.23
C TYR A 264 7.77 16.74 -7.73
N MET A 265 7.58 17.77 -8.56
CA MET A 265 7.77 17.65 -10.02
C MET A 265 9.18 17.21 -10.40
N ARG A 266 10.21 17.72 -9.73
CA ARG A 266 11.60 17.28 -9.93
C ARG A 266 11.86 15.85 -9.47
N SER A 267 11.14 15.37 -8.46
CA SER A 267 11.24 13.97 -8.02
C SER A 267 10.52 13.04 -9.01
N ILE A 268 9.36 13.46 -9.53
CA ILE A 268 8.62 12.74 -10.58
C ILE A 268 9.45 12.60 -11.85
N THR A 269 10.11 13.68 -12.30
CA THR A 269 10.96 13.66 -13.51
C THR A 269 12.36 13.09 -13.26
N SER A 270 12.64 12.57 -12.07
CA SER A 270 13.96 12.04 -11.72
C SER A 270 14.19 10.68 -12.39
N LEU A 271 15.16 10.63 -13.30
CA LEU A 271 15.62 9.37 -13.90
C LEU A 271 16.08 8.36 -12.85
N SER A 272 16.66 8.82 -11.73
CA SER A 272 17.07 7.92 -10.64
C SER A 272 15.89 7.22 -9.96
N LEU A 273 14.73 7.87 -9.87
CA LEU A 273 13.52 7.28 -9.29
C LEU A 273 12.91 6.26 -10.25
N PHE A 274 12.87 6.60 -11.54
CA PHE A 274 12.40 5.72 -12.61
C PHE A 274 13.26 4.47 -12.77
N LEU A 275 14.59 4.62 -12.78
CA LEU A 275 15.48 3.45 -12.86
C LEU A 275 15.37 2.56 -11.62
N HIS A 276 15.05 3.14 -10.46
CA HIS A 276 14.83 2.37 -9.23
C HIS A 276 13.55 1.51 -9.27
N SER A 277 12.54 1.89 -10.08
CA SER A 277 11.33 1.08 -10.26
C SER A 277 11.54 -0.16 -11.13
N MET A 278 12.69 -0.26 -11.83
CA MET A 278 12.99 -1.41 -12.69
C MET A 278 13.46 -2.62 -11.85
N PRO A 279 12.85 -3.80 -12.00
CA PRO A 279 13.13 -4.96 -11.14
C PRO A 279 14.59 -5.45 -11.20
N VAL A 280 15.29 -5.26 -12.32
CA VAL A 280 16.66 -5.79 -12.51
C VAL A 280 17.75 -4.78 -12.15
N ILE A 281 17.52 -3.49 -12.43
CA ILE A 281 18.55 -2.44 -12.33
C ILE A 281 18.35 -1.61 -11.06
N GLY A 282 17.13 -1.57 -10.51
CA GLY A 282 16.75 -0.60 -9.51
C GLY A 282 17.52 -0.68 -8.20
N ALA A 283 17.81 -1.90 -7.72
CA ALA A 283 18.55 -2.11 -6.46
C ALA A 283 19.98 -1.51 -6.48
N LYS A 284 20.56 -1.29 -7.67
CA LYS A 284 21.92 -0.73 -7.82
C LYS A 284 21.93 0.79 -7.97
N VAL A 285 20.77 1.44 -8.09
CA VAL A 285 20.65 2.87 -8.37
C VAL A 285 20.37 3.65 -7.09
N GLN A 286 21.25 4.57 -6.72
CA GLN A 286 21.02 5.48 -5.59
C GLN A 286 19.97 6.54 -5.92
N ILE A 287 19.02 6.73 -5.01
CA ILE A 287 17.94 7.71 -5.15
C ILE A 287 18.46 9.08 -4.71
N LYS A 288 18.62 10.01 -5.66
CA LYS A 288 19.21 11.35 -5.42
C LYS A 288 18.45 12.23 -4.42
N ARG A 289 17.17 11.93 -4.13
CA ARG A 289 16.28 12.75 -3.28
C ARG A 289 15.63 11.97 -2.14
N HIS A 290 16.36 10.99 -1.62
CA HIS A 290 15.91 10.09 -0.57
C HIS A 290 15.30 10.82 0.65
N GLU A 291 16.01 11.79 1.22
CA GLU A 291 15.54 12.52 2.43
C GLU A 291 14.22 13.28 2.21
N PHE A 292 14.07 13.88 1.04
CA PHE A 292 12.84 14.60 0.70
C PHE A 292 11.64 13.64 0.62
N LEU A 293 11.83 12.50 -0.04
CA LEU A 293 10.79 11.47 -0.19
C LEU A 293 10.44 10.83 1.16
N LEU A 294 11.43 10.55 2.01
CA LEU A 294 11.18 10.05 3.38
C LEU A 294 10.32 11.00 4.20
N LYS A 295 10.54 12.32 4.06
CA LYS A 295 9.82 13.32 4.85
C LYS A 295 8.39 13.56 4.35
N HIS A 296 8.15 13.46 3.03
CA HIS A 296 6.90 13.93 2.43
C HIS A 296 6.03 12.84 1.79
N SER A 297 6.57 11.64 1.53
CA SER A 297 5.81 10.54 0.95
C SER A 297 5.63 9.40 1.95
N LEU A 298 4.37 9.04 2.20
CA LEU A 298 4.03 7.86 2.98
C LEU A 298 4.35 6.59 2.20
N VAL A 299 4.00 6.55 0.91
CA VAL A 299 4.24 5.38 0.07
C VAL A 299 5.73 5.08 -0.03
N TYR A 300 6.59 6.09 -0.09
CA TYR A 300 8.03 5.90 -0.12
C TYR A 300 8.57 5.26 1.18
N ARG A 301 8.08 5.71 2.34
CA ARG A 301 8.47 5.12 3.63
C ARG A 301 8.05 3.67 3.75
N VAL A 302 6.84 3.37 3.29
CA VAL A 302 6.31 2.00 3.22
C VAL A 302 7.19 1.20 2.26
N ALA A 303 7.34 1.63 1.01
CA ALA A 303 8.08 0.92 -0.04
C ALA A 303 9.54 0.62 0.33
N MET A 304 10.26 1.54 1.00
CA MET A 304 11.65 1.31 1.44
C MET A 304 11.80 0.18 2.47
N HIS A 305 10.74 -0.17 3.21
CA HIS A 305 10.76 -1.35 4.09
C HIS A 305 10.53 -2.67 3.34
N PHE A 306 10.04 -2.61 2.10
CA PHE A 306 9.62 -3.79 1.31
C PHE A 306 10.46 -4.04 0.05
N VAL A 307 11.25 -3.06 -0.42
CA VAL A 307 12.03 -3.08 -1.67
C VAL A 307 13.51 -3.17 -1.35
#